data_AF-A0A2S0PAF2-F1
#
_entry.id   AF-A0A2S0PAF2-F1
#
_cell.length_a   1.000
_cell.length_b   1.000
_cell.length_c   1.000
_cell.angle_alpha   90.00
_cell.angle_beta   90.00
_cell.angle_gamma   90.00
#
_symmetry.space_group_name_H-M   'P 1'
#
loop_
_entity.id
_entity.type
_entity.pdbx_description
1 polymer ?
#
loop_
_entity_poly.entity_id
_entity_poly.type
_entity_poly.pdbx_seq_one_letter_code
_entity_poly.pdbx_strand_id
1 'polypeptide(L)'
;MSASQPRRRPPFLSTQFKLVLVCYNLLVLATVVCFGLGIGLPVWGSPVLALLLTAYVVVHSGRPFRVLYLLREHIEHARRGELHHRTTRVRNLGEVGQVAWELNEFMDLVESYFKEISNCFSRIRGGDYGRRPLSAGLPGVFADSLDDIDHAIDAMAQNSAYLKQNQLAAQLHTLNTANLREDLGASQSDLRTISDEMQQIASIAGENAEQARASESAAGQIGQQLDTIAASVEAVNAAGSALEKEWTLIESALQAISGLAEQTNLLALNAAIEAARAGEAGRGFAVVADEVKTLSNRSKASAVQVQATLSQLSSRVEDMLARSQAANTVAGEVRESVDGFRAVFVRLAQTSSAVIAHVEHVKDQSACSLIKTDNVLYKQLGYHALGGSANGDHAARTELRQRVEDWAQQQGQQRFGDLGAWKGVSAQLAQTYQRLEAAIALVEAGETGADALLAAASEAERASRASFGLLDKLVSERHAGILGGGEPVAAGRHAARVSG
;
A
#
# COMPACT_ATOMS: atom_id res chain seq x y z
N MET A 1 -48.33 -35.77 33.79
CA MET A 1 -48.27 -37.19 34.21
C MET A 1 -49.04 -37.36 35.51
N SER A 2 -50.07 -38.22 35.48
CA SER A 2 -50.73 -38.92 36.59
C SER A 2 -50.79 -38.23 37.97
N ALA A 3 -51.93 -37.59 38.26
CA ALA A 3 -52.36 -37.32 39.62
C ALA A 3 -52.76 -38.65 40.30
N SER A 4 -51.84 -39.23 41.06
CA SER A 4 -52.10 -40.45 41.83
C SER A 4 -53.05 -40.15 42.99
N GLN A 5 -54.21 -40.82 43.00
CA GLN A 5 -55.19 -40.84 44.09
C GLN A 5 -54.53 -41.08 45.47
N PRO A 6 -55.06 -40.49 46.57
CA PRO A 6 -54.58 -40.82 47.91
C PRO A 6 -55.01 -42.25 48.25
N ARG A 7 -54.10 -43.22 48.07
CA ARG A 7 -54.25 -44.57 48.64
C ARG A 7 -54.52 -44.41 50.13
N ARG A 8 -55.68 -44.91 50.60
CA ARG A 8 -56.00 -45.02 52.03
C ARG A 8 -54.77 -45.64 52.72
N ARG A 9 -54.09 -44.86 53.56
CA ARG A 9 -52.87 -45.31 54.22
C ARG A 9 -53.27 -46.48 55.12
N PRO A 10 -52.79 -47.72 54.88
CA PRO A 10 -53.02 -48.79 55.83
C PRO A 10 -52.46 -48.33 57.20
N PRO A 11 -53.08 -48.72 58.33
CA PRO A 11 -52.56 -48.38 59.65
C PRO A 11 -51.08 -48.75 59.70
N PHE A 12 -50.23 -47.86 60.23
CA PHE A 12 -48.79 -48.10 60.33
C PHE A 12 -48.54 -49.47 60.96
N LEU A 13 -47.47 -50.13 60.53
CA LEU A 13 -47.13 -51.49 60.95
C LEU A 13 -47.04 -51.60 62.50
N SER A 14 -46.68 -50.51 63.17
CA SER A 14 -46.75 -50.36 64.63
C SER A 14 -48.17 -50.34 65.22
N THR A 15 -49.14 -49.72 64.54
CA THR A 15 -50.55 -49.71 64.92
C THR A 15 -51.18 -51.09 64.72
N GLN A 16 -50.90 -51.76 63.60
CA GLN A 16 -51.34 -53.13 63.35
C GLN A 16 -50.76 -54.10 64.40
N PHE A 17 -49.46 -53.98 64.68
CA PHE A 17 -48.78 -54.81 65.67
C PHE A 17 -49.34 -54.62 67.08
N LYS A 18 -49.59 -53.37 67.50
CA LYS A 18 -50.25 -53.06 68.77
C LYS A 18 -51.67 -53.64 68.84
N LEU A 19 -52.43 -53.60 67.75
CA LEU A 19 -53.80 -54.11 67.69
C LEU A 19 -53.82 -55.64 67.81
N VAL A 20 -52.91 -56.34 67.11
CA VAL A 20 -52.71 -57.79 67.26
C VAL A 20 -52.32 -58.14 68.69
N LEU A 21 -51.45 -57.35 69.33
CA LEU A 21 -51.04 -57.57 70.71
C LEU A 21 -52.19 -57.32 71.70
N VAL A 22 -53.03 -56.31 71.48
CA VAL A 22 -54.25 -56.06 72.27
C VAL A 22 -55.25 -57.19 72.10
N CYS A 23 -55.50 -57.65 70.87
CA CYS A 23 -56.36 -58.80 70.60
C CYS A 23 -55.82 -60.08 71.27
N TYR A 24 -54.51 -60.31 71.24
CA TYR A 24 -53.87 -61.43 71.94
C TYR A 24 -54.08 -61.36 73.46
N ASN A 25 -53.86 -60.19 74.07
CA ASN A 25 -54.10 -60.02 75.51
C ASN A 25 -55.58 -60.13 75.90
N LEU A 26 -56.50 -59.65 75.05
CA LEU A 26 -57.94 -59.82 75.27
C LEU A 26 -58.34 -61.30 75.17
N LEU A 27 -57.73 -62.07 74.26
CA LEU A 27 -57.96 -63.51 74.12
C LEU A 27 -57.42 -64.26 75.36
N VAL A 28 -56.25 -63.89 75.86
CA VAL A 28 -55.70 -64.42 77.12
C VAL A 28 -56.59 -64.03 78.32
N LEU A 29 -57.08 -62.80 78.39
CA LEU A 29 -58.01 -62.37 79.45
C LEU A 29 -59.34 -63.13 79.38
N ALA A 30 -59.88 -63.35 78.17
CA ALA A 30 -61.07 -64.15 77.97
C ALA A 30 -60.89 -65.60 78.47
N THR A 31 -59.72 -66.21 78.25
CA THR A 31 -59.42 -67.54 78.80
C THR A 31 -59.38 -67.57 80.33
N VAL A 32 -58.93 -66.49 80.99
CA VAL A 32 -58.98 -66.36 82.47
C VAL A 32 -60.41 -66.20 82.98
N VAL A 33 -61.24 -65.42 82.28
CA VAL A 33 -62.65 -65.22 82.64
C VAL A 33 -63.45 -66.52 82.45
N CYS A 34 -63.25 -67.25 81.35
CA CYS A 34 -63.86 -68.57 81.14
C CYS A 34 -63.48 -69.59 82.23
N PHE A 35 -62.23 -69.54 82.71
CA PHE A 35 -61.80 -70.36 83.85
C PHE A 35 -62.48 -69.95 85.16
N GLY A 36 -62.62 -68.64 85.43
CA GLY A 36 -63.38 -68.13 86.59
C GLY A 36 -64.86 -68.51 86.61
N LEU A 37 -65.41 -68.89 85.45
CA LEU A 37 -66.77 -69.42 85.27
C LEU A 37 -66.85 -70.96 85.33
N GLY A 38 -65.76 -71.66 85.66
CA GLY A 38 -65.74 -73.10 85.94
C GLY A 38 -65.45 -74.02 84.76
N ILE A 39 -64.97 -73.48 83.63
CA ILE A 39 -64.70 -74.24 82.40
C ILE A 39 -63.18 -74.33 82.17
N GLY A 40 -62.55 -75.47 82.51
CA GLY A 40 -61.16 -75.81 82.11
C GLY A 40 -60.12 -75.96 83.25
N LEU A 41 -58.92 -76.47 82.92
CA LEU A 41 -57.79 -76.71 83.84
C LEU A 41 -57.05 -75.39 84.23
N PRO A 42 -56.56 -75.25 85.48
CA PRO A 42 -55.87 -74.05 85.94
C PRO A 42 -54.48 -73.90 85.32
N VAL A 43 -54.27 -72.83 84.55
CA VAL A 43 -52.94 -72.38 84.11
C VAL A 43 -52.66 -70.99 84.66
N TRP A 44 -52.41 -70.90 85.96
CA TRP A 44 -52.19 -69.63 86.68
C TRP A 44 -50.93 -68.85 86.21
N GLY A 45 -50.04 -69.47 85.41
CA GLY A 45 -48.86 -68.81 84.84
C GLY A 45 -49.08 -68.12 83.48
N SER A 46 -50.12 -68.49 82.72
CA SER A 46 -50.32 -68.02 81.34
C SER A 46 -50.60 -66.51 81.20
N PRO A 47 -51.44 -65.88 82.04
CA PRO A 47 -51.79 -64.46 81.88
C PRO A 47 -50.62 -63.55 82.26
N VAL A 48 -49.90 -63.91 83.33
CA VAL A 48 -48.72 -63.19 83.78
C VAL A 48 -47.60 -63.34 82.74
N LEU A 49 -47.39 -64.54 82.20
CA LEU A 49 -46.41 -64.77 81.15
C LEU A 49 -46.78 -64.01 79.85
N ALA A 50 -48.06 -63.97 79.46
CA ALA A 50 -48.53 -63.23 78.30
C ALA A 50 -48.41 -61.71 78.47
N LEU A 51 -48.69 -61.17 79.66
CA LEU A 51 -48.46 -59.76 79.99
C LEU A 51 -46.96 -59.42 80.00
N LEU A 52 -46.11 -60.29 80.53
CA LEU A 52 -44.66 -60.13 80.49
C LEU A 52 -44.11 -60.21 79.06
N LEU A 53 -44.59 -61.14 78.23
CA LEU A 53 -44.25 -61.25 76.81
C LEU A 53 -44.73 -60.03 76.02
N THR A 54 -45.94 -59.55 76.30
CA THR A 54 -46.50 -58.32 75.74
C THR A 54 -45.65 -57.12 76.13
N ALA A 55 -45.30 -56.97 77.40
CA ALA A 55 -44.46 -55.89 77.88
C ALA A 55 -43.07 -55.94 77.23
N TYR A 56 -42.45 -57.14 77.16
CA TYR A 56 -41.20 -57.37 76.46
C TYR A 56 -41.27 -56.96 74.99
N VAL A 57 -42.32 -57.42 74.28
CA VAL A 57 -42.55 -57.14 72.86
C VAL A 57 -42.82 -55.65 72.61
N VAL A 58 -43.61 -54.95 73.43
CA VAL A 58 -43.87 -53.50 73.28
C VAL A 58 -42.59 -52.69 73.52
N VAL A 59 -41.81 -53.05 74.53
CA VAL A 59 -40.55 -52.36 74.87
C VAL A 59 -39.50 -52.57 73.77
N HIS A 60 -39.42 -53.76 73.18
CA HIS A 60 -38.40 -54.06 72.16
C HIS A 60 -38.81 -53.67 70.73
N SER A 61 -40.10 -53.74 70.38
CA SER A 61 -40.59 -53.47 69.01
C SER A 61 -40.68 -51.98 68.64
N GLY A 62 -40.71 -51.07 69.61
CA GLY A 62 -40.84 -49.64 69.34
C GLY A 62 -39.66 -49.04 68.57
N ARG A 63 -38.44 -49.55 68.78
CA ARG A 63 -37.21 -49.03 68.16
C ARG A 63 -37.15 -49.29 66.64
N PRO A 64 -37.36 -50.52 66.12
CA PRO A 64 -37.44 -50.77 64.68
C PRO A 64 -38.50 -49.92 63.95
N PHE A 65 -39.69 -49.77 64.53
CA PHE A 65 -40.75 -48.96 63.91
C PHE A 65 -40.41 -47.48 63.82
N ARG A 66 -39.69 -46.94 64.82
CA ARG A 66 -39.19 -45.56 64.78
C ARG A 66 -38.15 -45.38 63.66
N VAL A 67 -37.28 -46.35 63.46
CA VAL A 67 -36.29 -46.33 62.36
C VAL A 67 -36.97 -46.37 61.00
N LEU A 68 -37.98 -47.22 60.81
CA LEU A 68 -38.76 -47.23 59.55
C LEU A 68 -39.47 -45.90 59.27
N TYR A 69 -39.97 -45.23 60.31
CA TYR A 69 -40.51 -43.88 60.17
C TYR A 69 -39.44 -42.86 59.73
N LEU A 70 -38.26 -42.89 60.35
CA LEU A 70 -37.14 -42.02 59.99
C LEU A 70 -36.62 -42.30 58.58
N LEU A 71 -36.55 -43.57 58.15
CA LEU A 71 -36.16 -43.91 56.78
C LEU A 71 -37.14 -43.33 55.76
N ARG A 72 -38.44 -43.45 56.02
CA ARG A 72 -39.46 -42.83 55.17
C ARG A 72 -39.30 -41.31 55.11
N GLU A 73 -39.04 -40.66 56.24
CA GLU A 73 -38.82 -39.21 56.31
C GLU A 73 -37.59 -38.79 55.50
N HIS A 74 -36.46 -39.50 55.64
CA HIS A 74 -35.25 -39.22 54.88
C HIS A 74 -35.42 -39.48 53.37
N ILE A 75 -36.17 -40.51 52.96
CA ILE A 75 -36.52 -40.71 51.55
C ILE A 75 -37.36 -39.54 51.03
N GLU A 76 -38.28 -39.01 51.85
CA GLU A 76 -39.08 -37.85 51.47
C GLU A 76 -38.24 -36.56 51.37
N HIS A 77 -37.21 -36.40 52.20
CA HIS A 77 -36.21 -35.33 52.06
C HIS A 77 -35.35 -35.52 50.80
N ALA A 78 -34.88 -36.75 50.54
CA ALA A 78 -34.12 -37.10 49.33
C ALA A 78 -34.90 -36.78 48.06
N ARG A 79 -36.22 -37.04 48.06
CA ARG A 79 -37.14 -36.69 46.97
C ARG A 79 -37.21 -35.19 46.70
N ARG A 80 -36.88 -34.35 47.68
CA ARG A 80 -36.79 -32.88 47.55
C ARG A 80 -35.37 -32.40 47.20
N GLY A 81 -34.42 -33.31 47.01
CA GLY A 81 -33.02 -32.99 46.73
C GLY A 81 -32.14 -32.84 47.98
N GLU A 82 -32.69 -33.06 49.19
CA GLU A 82 -31.93 -32.99 50.43
C GLU A 82 -31.28 -34.34 50.74
N LEU A 83 -30.07 -34.55 50.22
CA LEU A 83 -29.40 -35.84 50.31
C LEU A 83 -28.57 -36.08 51.57
N HIS A 84 -28.51 -35.12 52.51
CA HIS A 84 -27.58 -35.16 53.67
C HIS A 84 -28.16 -35.84 54.92
N HIS A 85 -29.45 -36.19 54.93
CA HIS A 85 -30.10 -36.78 56.10
C HIS A 85 -29.72 -38.26 56.28
N ARG A 86 -29.32 -38.66 57.49
CA ARG A 86 -28.86 -40.02 57.78
C ARG A 86 -29.56 -40.62 58.99
N THR A 87 -30.00 -41.87 58.87
CA THR A 87 -30.60 -42.60 59.98
C THR A 87 -29.51 -43.22 60.85
N THR A 88 -29.18 -42.57 61.95
CA THR A 88 -28.14 -43.02 62.89
C THR A 88 -28.73 -43.82 64.05
N ARG A 89 -27.87 -44.51 64.82
CA ARG A 89 -28.24 -45.33 66.00
C ARG A 89 -29.09 -46.57 65.67
N VAL A 90 -28.67 -47.34 64.67
CA VAL A 90 -29.36 -48.55 64.20
C VAL A 90 -28.76 -49.87 64.70
N ARG A 91 -27.85 -49.80 65.68
CA ARG A 91 -27.15 -50.97 66.24
C ARG A 91 -28.14 -51.92 66.93
N ASN A 92 -28.00 -53.22 66.67
CA ASN A 92 -28.85 -54.30 67.22
C ASN A 92 -30.33 -54.25 66.78
N LEU A 93 -30.63 -53.73 65.58
CA LEU A 93 -32.00 -53.69 65.03
C LEU A 93 -32.26 -54.70 63.91
N GLY A 94 -31.38 -55.70 63.74
CA GLY A 94 -31.51 -56.74 62.71
C GLY A 94 -31.59 -56.16 61.29
N GLU A 95 -32.50 -56.69 60.48
CA GLU A 95 -32.74 -56.36 59.08
C GLU A 95 -33.14 -54.89 58.89
N VAL A 96 -33.89 -54.31 59.83
CA VAL A 96 -34.28 -52.88 59.77
C VAL A 96 -33.06 -51.98 59.92
N GLY A 97 -32.09 -52.40 60.74
CA GLY A 97 -30.82 -51.69 60.87
C GLY A 97 -29.94 -51.81 59.64
N GLN A 98 -29.94 -52.98 58.99
CA GLN A 98 -29.23 -53.20 57.72
C GLN A 98 -29.79 -52.31 56.61
N VAL A 99 -31.12 -52.29 56.41
CA VAL A 99 -31.77 -51.43 55.41
C VAL A 99 -31.46 -49.95 55.66
N ALA A 100 -31.41 -49.52 56.92
CA ALA A 100 -31.05 -48.16 57.25
C ALA A 100 -29.59 -47.82 56.91
N TRP A 101 -28.69 -48.78 57.07
CA TRP A 101 -27.28 -48.62 56.72
C TRP A 101 -27.07 -48.59 55.20
N GLU A 102 -27.67 -49.52 54.47
CA GLU A 102 -27.65 -49.57 53.00
C GLU A 102 -28.27 -48.30 52.37
N LEU A 103 -29.37 -47.78 52.95
CA LEU A 103 -29.94 -46.51 52.49
C LEU A 103 -28.99 -45.34 52.73
N ASN A 104 -28.35 -45.27 53.90
CA ASN A 104 -27.38 -44.20 54.20
C ASN A 104 -26.21 -44.25 53.21
N GLU A 105 -25.66 -45.43 52.94
CA GLU A 105 -24.55 -45.63 52.00
C GLU A 105 -24.96 -45.23 50.57
N PHE A 106 -26.15 -45.63 50.13
CA PHE A 106 -26.67 -45.20 48.83
C PHE A 106 -26.81 -43.67 48.76
N MET A 107 -27.31 -43.03 49.82
CA MET A 107 -27.44 -41.58 49.89
C MET A 107 -26.08 -40.88 49.87
N ASP A 108 -25.06 -41.44 50.52
CA ASP A 108 -23.67 -40.93 50.48
C ASP A 108 -23.08 -41.00 49.07
N LEU A 109 -23.32 -42.08 48.33
CA LEU A 109 -22.89 -42.24 46.93
C LEU A 109 -23.57 -41.23 46.02
N VAL A 110 -24.90 -41.09 46.13
CA VAL A 110 -25.67 -40.14 45.32
C VAL A 110 -25.26 -38.69 45.64
N GLU A 111 -25.10 -38.35 46.91
CA GLU A 111 -24.64 -37.03 47.34
C GLU A 111 -23.24 -36.70 46.81
N SER A 112 -22.29 -37.64 46.92
CA SER A 112 -20.92 -37.47 46.45
C SER A 112 -20.85 -37.30 44.93
N TYR A 113 -21.57 -38.13 44.19
CA TYR A 113 -21.68 -38.03 42.73
C TYR A 113 -22.19 -36.66 42.29
N PHE A 114 -23.31 -36.18 42.84
CA PHE A 114 -23.86 -34.88 42.47
C PHE A 114 -22.96 -33.71 42.89
N LYS A 115 -22.27 -33.80 44.03
CA LYS A 115 -21.29 -32.80 44.44
C LYS A 115 -20.13 -32.71 43.44
N GLU A 116 -19.61 -33.84 42.98
CA GLU A 116 -18.48 -33.86 42.05
C GLU A 116 -18.84 -33.22 40.71
N ILE A 117 -20.00 -33.61 40.15
CA ILE A 117 -20.56 -33.02 38.93
C ILE A 117 -20.77 -31.51 39.10
N SER A 118 -21.44 -31.11 40.18
CA SER A 118 -21.78 -29.70 40.41
C SER A 118 -20.51 -28.83 40.54
N ASN A 119 -19.48 -29.35 41.22
CA ASN A 119 -18.22 -28.65 41.36
C ASN A 119 -17.49 -28.47 40.02
N CYS A 120 -17.46 -29.51 39.18
CA CYS A 120 -16.87 -29.44 37.85
C CYS A 120 -17.62 -28.43 36.95
N PHE A 121 -18.93 -28.55 36.83
CA PHE A 121 -19.73 -27.63 36.01
C PHE A 121 -19.73 -26.20 36.54
N SER A 122 -19.60 -25.99 37.85
CA SER A 122 -19.47 -24.64 38.39
C SER A 122 -18.16 -23.96 37.98
N ARG A 123 -17.06 -24.73 37.83
CA ARG A 123 -15.77 -24.22 37.33
C ARG A 123 -15.80 -23.96 35.83
N ILE A 124 -16.41 -24.87 35.07
CA ILE A 124 -16.58 -24.76 33.61
C ILE A 124 -17.38 -23.51 33.23
N ARG A 125 -18.40 -23.13 34.00
CA ARG A 125 -19.12 -21.86 33.81
C ARG A 125 -18.22 -20.63 33.92
N GLY A 126 -17.15 -20.72 34.70
CA GLY A 126 -16.11 -19.68 34.81
C GLY A 126 -15.01 -19.79 33.75
N GLY A 127 -15.11 -20.73 32.79
CA GLY A 127 -14.10 -21.00 31.77
C GLY A 127 -12.89 -21.81 32.26
N ASP A 128 -12.96 -22.36 33.48
CA ASP A 128 -11.93 -23.21 34.06
C ASP A 128 -12.29 -24.69 33.87
N TYR A 129 -11.57 -25.34 32.95
CA TYR A 129 -11.71 -26.76 32.63
C TYR A 129 -10.68 -27.64 33.34
N GLY A 130 -9.85 -27.08 34.23
CA GLY A 130 -8.76 -27.80 34.89
C GLY A 130 -9.21 -28.74 36.00
N ARG A 131 -10.43 -28.56 36.52
CA ARG A 131 -10.99 -29.47 37.53
C ARG A 131 -11.61 -30.69 36.85
N ARG A 132 -11.04 -31.86 37.13
CA ARG A 132 -11.55 -33.16 36.68
C ARG A 132 -12.44 -33.82 37.72
N PRO A 133 -13.51 -34.52 37.29
CA PRO A 133 -14.28 -35.36 38.19
C PRO A 133 -13.42 -36.51 38.73
N LEU A 134 -13.69 -36.92 39.96
CA LEU A 134 -12.99 -38.02 40.60
C LEU A 134 -13.90 -39.25 40.62
N SER A 135 -13.68 -40.19 39.70
CA SER A 135 -14.41 -41.47 39.62
C SER A 135 -13.92 -42.49 40.67
N ALA A 136 -12.71 -42.30 41.20
CA ALA A 136 -12.13 -43.16 42.22
C ALA A 136 -12.99 -43.22 43.49
N GLY A 137 -13.52 -44.41 43.80
CA GLY A 137 -14.31 -44.67 45.01
C GLY A 137 -15.83 -44.71 44.80
N LEU A 138 -16.32 -44.44 43.58
CA LEU A 138 -17.73 -44.63 43.23
C LEU A 138 -17.93 -45.98 42.50
N PRO A 139 -19.02 -46.72 42.77
CA PRO A 139 -19.25 -48.02 42.14
C PRO A 139 -20.06 -47.92 40.84
N GLY A 140 -19.72 -48.78 39.88
CA GLY A 140 -20.50 -49.04 38.66
C GLY A 140 -20.82 -47.77 37.86
N VAL A 141 -22.09 -47.60 37.52
CA VAL A 141 -22.59 -46.52 36.65
C VAL A 141 -22.21 -45.11 37.10
N PHE A 142 -21.97 -44.89 38.40
CA PHE A 142 -21.55 -43.58 38.90
C PHE A 142 -20.11 -43.25 38.50
N ALA A 143 -19.20 -44.23 38.51
CA ALA A 143 -17.83 -44.04 38.04
C ALA A 143 -17.78 -43.88 36.53
N ASP A 144 -18.44 -44.78 35.79
CA ASP A 144 -18.50 -44.73 34.32
C ASP A 144 -19.04 -43.37 33.83
N SER A 145 -20.11 -42.86 34.47
CA SER A 145 -20.67 -41.57 34.11
C SER A 145 -19.75 -40.38 34.44
N LEU A 146 -18.90 -40.47 35.48
CA LEU A 146 -17.93 -39.42 35.76
C LEU A 146 -16.78 -39.44 34.75
N ASP A 147 -16.37 -40.63 34.28
CA ASP A 147 -15.37 -40.75 33.21
C ASP A 147 -15.92 -40.21 31.87
N ASP A 148 -17.17 -40.49 31.53
CA ASP A 148 -17.84 -39.89 30.35
C ASP A 148 -17.91 -38.36 30.46
N ILE A 149 -18.19 -37.83 31.66
CA ILE A 149 -18.16 -36.40 31.92
C ILE A 149 -16.75 -35.84 31.74
N ASP A 150 -15.70 -36.54 32.18
CA ASP A 150 -14.31 -36.09 31.97
C ASP A 150 -13.99 -35.91 30.49
N HIS A 151 -14.38 -36.88 29.65
CA HIS A 151 -14.23 -36.79 28.19
C HIS A 151 -15.03 -35.61 27.60
N ALA A 152 -16.23 -35.35 28.11
CA ALA A 152 -17.03 -34.20 27.68
C ALA A 152 -16.36 -32.87 28.08
N ILE A 153 -15.76 -32.78 29.27
CA ILE A 153 -15.01 -31.61 29.72
C ILE A 153 -13.82 -31.35 28.79
N ASP A 154 -13.11 -32.38 28.35
CA ASP A 154 -12.03 -32.25 27.37
C ASP A 154 -12.50 -31.73 26.02
N ALA A 155 -13.59 -32.29 25.49
CA ALA A 155 -14.17 -31.81 24.24
C ALA A 155 -14.62 -30.33 24.37
N MET A 156 -15.19 -29.94 25.51
CA MET A 156 -15.58 -28.55 25.78
C MET A 156 -14.37 -27.63 25.90
N ALA A 157 -13.29 -28.06 26.56
CA ALA A 157 -12.06 -27.29 26.68
C ALA A 157 -11.41 -27.04 25.31
N GLN A 158 -11.32 -28.07 24.48
CA GLN A 158 -10.81 -27.98 23.11
C GLN A 158 -11.68 -27.07 22.25
N ASN A 159 -13.00 -27.22 22.32
CA ASN A 159 -13.93 -26.36 21.58
C ASN A 159 -13.84 -24.90 22.04
N SER A 160 -13.70 -24.64 23.35
CA SER A 160 -13.52 -23.29 23.87
C SER A 160 -12.22 -22.65 23.39
N ALA A 161 -11.11 -23.41 23.36
CA ALA A 161 -9.84 -22.94 22.80
C ALA A 161 -9.96 -22.64 21.30
N TYR A 162 -10.60 -23.53 20.53
CA TYR A 162 -10.85 -23.36 19.11
C TYR A 162 -11.71 -22.11 18.82
N LEU A 163 -12.77 -21.88 19.58
CA LEU A 163 -13.61 -20.68 19.45
C LEU A 163 -12.83 -19.39 19.72
N LYS A 164 -11.99 -19.36 20.76
CA LYS A 164 -11.13 -18.20 21.05
C LYS A 164 -10.15 -17.93 19.90
N GLN A 165 -9.54 -18.98 19.35
CA GLN A 165 -8.61 -18.86 18.22
C GLN A 165 -9.32 -18.35 16.96
N ASN A 166 -10.50 -18.89 16.64
CA ASN A 166 -11.30 -18.43 15.50
C ASN A 166 -11.77 -16.99 15.67
N GLN A 167 -12.19 -16.60 16.88
CA GLN A 167 -12.58 -15.22 17.16
C GLN A 167 -11.41 -14.26 16.97
N LEU A 168 -10.21 -14.60 17.48
CA LEU A 168 -9.01 -13.80 17.28
C LEU A 168 -8.65 -13.71 15.78
N ALA A 169 -8.70 -14.83 15.06
CA ALA A 169 -8.42 -14.86 13.63
C ALA A 169 -9.41 -13.98 12.84
N ALA A 170 -10.70 -14.02 13.18
CA ALA A 170 -11.72 -13.16 12.57
C ALA A 170 -11.46 -11.67 12.87
N GLN A 171 -11.15 -11.32 14.13
CA GLN A 171 -10.83 -9.93 14.51
C GLN A 171 -9.57 -9.41 13.81
N LEU A 172 -8.50 -10.21 13.75
CA LEU A 172 -7.27 -9.87 13.02
C LEU A 172 -7.55 -9.72 11.52
N HIS A 173 -8.39 -10.57 10.94
CA HIS A 173 -8.78 -10.47 9.54
C HIS A 173 -9.54 -9.17 9.26
N THR A 174 -10.53 -8.80 10.08
CA THR A 174 -11.26 -7.53 9.95
C THR A 174 -10.32 -6.32 10.06
N LEU A 175 -9.40 -6.32 11.03
CA LEU A 175 -8.42 -5.25 11.21
C LEU A 175 -7.49 -5.13 10.00
N ASN A 176 -6.96 -6.25 9.52
CA ASN A 176 -6.09 -6.29 8.35
C ASN A 176 -6.80 -5.78 7.09
N THR A 177 -8.03 -6.22 6.83
CA THR A 177 -8.82 -5.80 5.66
C THR A 177 -9.25 -4.33 5.74
N ALA A 178 -9.47 -3.78 6.94
CA ALA A 178 -9.76 -2.35 7.11
C ALA A 178 -8.53 -1.49 6.79
N ASN A 179 -7.39 -1.77 7.43
CA ASN A 179 -6.15 -1.00 7.22
C ASN A 179 -5.64 -1.13 5.79
N LEU A 180 -5.66 -2.35 5.22
CA LEU A 180 -5.23 -2.56 3.83
C LEU A 180 -6.05 -1.74 2.83
N ARG A 181 -7.36 -1.54 3.08
CA ARG A 181 -8.18 -0.68 2.22
C ARG A 181 -7.78 0.78 2.33
N GLU A 182 -7.49 1.27 3.53
CA GLU A 182 -7.00 2.63 3.76
C GLU A 182 -5.64 2.86 3.10
N ASP A 183 -4.68 1.95 3.32
CA ASP A 183 -3.33 2.01 2.74
C ASP A 183 -3.34 1.98 1.21
N LEU A 184 -4.20 1.12 0.62
CA LEU A 184 -4.39 1.08 -0.82
C LEU A 184 -5.08 2.34 -1.33
N GLY A 185 -6.05 2.89 -0.60
CA GLY A 185 -6.69 4.17 -0.92
C GLY A 185 -5.70 5.34 -0.93
N ALA A 186 -4.80 5.40 0.05
CA ALA A 186 -3.69 6.36 0.06
C ALA A 186 -2.76 6.16 -1.15
N SER A 187 -2.39 4.91 -1.45
CA SER A 187 -1.57 4.58 -2.63
C SER A 187 -2.23 5.01 -3.94
N GLN A 188 -3.57 4.94 -4.05
CA GLN A 188 -4.28 5.46 -5.23
C GLN A 188 -4.21 6.98 -5.33
N SER A 189 -4.29 7.69 -4.20
CA SER A 189 -4.13 9.14 -4.17
C SER A 189 -2.72 9.53 -4.62
N ASP A 190 -1.69 8.88 -4.06
CA ASP A 190 -0.29 9.15 -4.41
C ASP A 190 -0.02 8.91 -5.89
N LEU A 191 -0.52 7.81 -6.47
CA LEU A 191 -0.36 7.53 -7.91
C LEU A 191 -1.04 8.57 -8.81
N ARG A 192 -2.16 9.17 -8.38
CA ARG A 192 -2.81 10.28 -9.09
C ARG A 192 -1.98 11.56 -8.98
N THR A 193 -1.52 11.91 -7.77
CA THR A 193 -0.64 13.07 -7.55
C THR A 193 0.64 12.97 -8.38
N ILE A 194 1.30 11.80 -8.41
CA ILE A 194 2.46 11.56 -9.26
C ILE A 194 2.11 11.81 -10.74
N SER A 195 0.95 11.36 -11.20
CA SER A 195 0.53 11.56 -12.60
C SER A 195 0.32 13.05 -12.94
N ASP A 196 -0.23 13.82 -12.00
CA ASP A 196 -0.46 15.27 -12.15
C ASP A 196 0.87 16.05 -12.13
N GLU A 197 1.77 15.73 -11.20
CA GLU A 197 3.12 16.32 -11.14
C GLU A 197 3.92 16.00 -12.41
N MET A 198 3.81 14.77 -12.92
CA MET A 198 4.44 14.37 -14.18
C MET A 198 3.90 15.18 -15.36
N GLN A 199 2.61 15.54 -15.37
CA GLN A 199 2.04 16.43 -16.40
C GLN A 199 2.67 17.83 -16.36
N GLN A 200 2.96 18.36 -15.17
CA GLN A 200 3.66 19.64 -15.02
C GLN A 200 5.11 19.54 -15.51
N ILE A 201 5.82 18.46 -15.19
CA ILE A 201 7.19 18.22 -15.67
C ILE A 201 7.23 18.12 -17.20
N ALA A 202 6.25 17.45 -17.83
CA ALA A 202 6.14 17.43 -19.29
C ALA A 202 5.96 18.84 -19.89
N SER A 203 5.15 19.70 -19.27
CA SER A 203 4.96 21.08 -19.73
C SER A 203 6.28 21.86 -19.67
N ILE A 204 6.96 21.84 -18.53
CA ILE A 204 8.24 22.53 -18.32
C ILE A 204 9.31 22.02 -19.30
N ALA A 205 9.38 20.70 -19.51
CA ALA A 205 10.31 20.12 -20.47
C ALA A 205 9.96 20.53 -21.92
N GLY A 206 8.67 20.63 -22.26
CA GLY A 206 8.21 21.14 -23.55
C GLY A 206 8.64 22.59 -23.78
N GLU A 207 8.41 23.46 -22.81
CA GLU A 207 8.81 24.87 -22.83
C GLU A 207 10.34 25.02 -22.96
N ASN A 208 11.11 24.24 -22.20
CA ASN A 208 12.56 24.22 -22.27
C ASN A 208 13.06 23.80 -23.67
N ALA A 209 12.42 22.79 -24.29
CA ALA A 209 12.78 22.35 -25.63
C ALA A 209 12.52 23.44 -26.69
N GLU A 210 11.39 24.14 -26.57
CA GLU A 210 11.04 25.25 -27.46
C GLU A 210 12.00 26.44 -27.27
N GLN A 211 12.28 26.84 -26.03
CA GLN A 211 13.20 27.93 -25.73
C GLN A 211 14.64 27.62 -26.17
N ALA A 212 15.06 26.35 -26.04
CA ALA A 212 16.35 25.90 -26.55
C ALA A 212 16.44 26.03 -28.07
N ARG A 213 15.40 25.62 -28.82
CA ARG A 213 15.36 25.81 -30.29
C ARG A 213 15.34 27.27 -30.70
N ALA A 214 14.61 28.13 -29.98
CA ALA A 214 14.62 29.56 -30.24
C ALA A 214 16.02 30.17 -30.02
N SER A 215 16.72 29.72 -28.98
CA SER A 215 18.07 30.18 -28.64
C SER A 215 19.13 29.64 -29.61
N GLU A 216 18.96 28.42 -30.11
CA GLU A 216 19.75 27.82 -31.19
C GLU A 216 19.64 28.65 -32.48
N SER A 217 18.40 29.02 -32.86
CA SER A 217 18.16 29.91 -34.01
C SER A 217 18.76 31.29 -33.82
N ALA A 218 18.66 31.88 -32.61
CA ALA A 218 19.25 33.19 -32.31
C ALA A 218 20.79 33.15 -32.39
N ALA A 219 21.41 32.08 -31.87
CA ALA A 219 22.84 31.86 -32.02
C ALA A 219 23.26 31.72 -33.49
N GLY A 220 22.45 31.03 -34.31
CA GLY A 220 22.66 30.95 -35.76
C GLY A 220 22.65 32.32 -36.45
N GLN A 221 21.73 33.21 -36.07
CA GLN A 221 21.68 34.59 -36.59
C GLN A 221 22.92 35.40 -36.20
N ILE A 222 23.40 35.27 -34.96
CA ILE A 222 24.65 35.92 -34.52
C ILE A 222 25.83 35.39 -35.34
N GLY A 223 25.88 34.08 -35.62
CA GLY A 223 26.90 33.48 -36.48
C GLY A 223 26.95 34.14 -37.88
N GLN A 224 25.79 34.35 -38.50
CA GLN A 224 25.69 35.03 -39.81
C GLN A 224 26.12 36.50 -39.74
N GLN A 225 25.83 37.19 -38.64
CA GLN A 225 26.30 38.57 -38.44
C GLN A 225 27.83 38.63 -38.30
N LEU A 226 28.45 37.63 -37.64
CA LEU A 226 29.90 37.53 -37.54
C LEU A 226 30.56 37.23 -38.89
N ASP A 227 29.95 36.39 -39.74
CA ASP A 227 30.40 36.20 -41.13
C ASP A 227 30.42 37.53 -41.89
N THR A 228 29.40 38.36 -41.70
CA THR A 228 29.31 39.69 -42.34
C THR A 228 30.38 40.65 -41.82
N ILE A 229 30.69 40.60 -40.51
CA ILE A 229 31.78 41.39 -39.91
C ILE A 229 33.13 40.94 -40.45
N ALA A 230 33.39 39.64 -40.53
CA ALA A 230 34.64 39.10 -41.08
C ALA A 230 34.86 39.56 -42.53
N ALA A 231 33.83 39.47 -43.38
CA ALA A 231 33.89 39.97 -44.75
C ALA A 231 34.14 41.49 -44.84
N SER A 232 33.55 42.26 -43.92
CA SER A 232 33.76 43.72 -43.86
C SER A 232 35.19 44.07 -43.45
N VAL A 233 35.77 43.31 -42.50
CA VAL A 233 37.16 43.45 -42.06
C VAL A 233 38.13 43.11 -43.19
N GLU A 234 37.88 42.04 -43.95
CA GLU A 234 38.66 41.69 -45.13
C GLU A 234 38.63 42.81 -46.18
N ALA A 235 37.45 43.41 -46.41
CA ALA A 235 37.31 44.54 -47.34
C ALA A 235 38.10 45.78 -46.87
N VAL A 236 38.07 46.09 -45.56
CA VAL A 236 38.88 47.19 -44.98
C VAL A 236 40.37 46.91 -45.13
N ASN A 237 40.82 45.68 -44.91
CA ASN A 237 42.22 45.29 -45.06
C ASN A 237 42.68 45.42 -46.52
N ALA A 238 41.85 44.98 -47.47
CA ALA A 238 42.13 45.12 -48.91
C ALA A 238 42.21 46.60 -49.33
N ALA A 239 41.27 47.43 -48.86
CA ALA A 239 41.27 48.87 -49.13
C ALA A 239 42.49 49.56 -48.52
N GLY A 240 42.85 49.24 -47.28
CA GLY A 240 44.04 49.78 -46.60
C GLY A 240 45.33 49.42 -47.32
N SER A 241 45.49 48.18 -47.79
CA SER A 241 46.66 47.76 -48.58
C SER A 241 46.71 48.44 -49.96
N ALA A 242 45.57 48.69 -50.60
CA ALA A 242 45.53 49.46 -51.84
C ALA A 242 45.95 50.91 -51.62
N LEU A 243 45.45 51.55 -50.56
CA LEU A 243 45.84 52.90 -50.14
C LEU A 243 47.35 52.99 -49.86
N GLU A 244 47.92 52.02 -49.15
CA GLU A 244 49.36 51.96 -48.87
C GLU A 244 50.19 51.94 -50.17
N LYS A 245 49.77 51.15 -51.18
CA LYS A 245 50.42 51.13 -52.50
C LYS A 245 50.31 52.48 -53.21
N GLU A 246 49.14 53.10 -53.21
CA GLU A 246 48.94 54.43 -53.79
C GLU A 246 49.81 55.48 -53.09
N TRP A 247 49.99 55.39 -51.77
CA TRP A 247 50.86 56.28 -51.02
C TRP A 247 52.32 56.20 -51.43
N THR A 248 52.86 55.00 -51.60
CA THR A 248 54.27 54.84 -52.05
C THR A 248 54.52 55.47 -53.42
N LEU A 249 53.53 55.45 -54.32
CA LEU A 249 53.63 56.09 -55.64
C LEU A 249 53.63 57.61 -55.54
N ILE A 250 52.74 58.18 -54.71
CA ILE A 250 52.68 59.63 -54.50
C ILE A 250 53.94 60.13 -53.79
N GLU A 251 54.46 59.37 -52.84
CA GLU A 251 55.70 59.68 -52.14
C GLU A 251 56.88 59.79 -53.11
N SER A 252 57.02 58.81 -54.02
CA SER A 252 58.03 58.83 -55.08
C SER A 252 57.89 60.04 -56.00
N ALA A 253 56.65 60.40 -56.37
CA ALA A 253 56.37 61.57 -57.20
C ALA A 253 56.75 62.88 -56.49
N LEU A 254 56.48 63.01 -55.18
CA LEU A 254 56.85 64.19 -54.40
C LEU A 254 58.36 64.33 -54.22
N GLN A 255 59.07 63.21 -54.03
CA GLN A 255 60.54 63.21 -54.02
C GLN A 255 61.10 63.70 -55.37
N ALA A 256 60.52 63.26 -56.49
CA ALA A 256 60.89 63.75 -57.81
C ALA A 256 60.61 65.25 -58.00
N ILE A 257 59.45 65.75 -57.54
CA ILE A 257 59.11 67.18 -57.57
C ILE A 257 60.07 68.01 -56.72
N SER A 258 60.40 67.53 -55.52
CA SER A 258 61.38 68.19 -54.63
C SER A 258 62.76 68.25 -55.30
N GLY A 259 63.18 67.16 -55.95
CA GLY A 259 64.42 67.12 -56.74
C GLY A 259 64.40 68.08 -57.94
N LEU A 260 63.29 68.16 -58.68
CA LEU A 260 63.12 69.13 -59.77
C LEU A 260 63.14 70.57 -59.27
N ALA A 261 62.50 70.85 -58.14
CA ALA A 261 62.51 72.17 -57.52
C ALA A 261 63.92 72.56 -57.05
N GLU A 262 64.70 71.63 -56.50
CA GLU A 262 66.12 71.83 -56.17
C GLU A 262 66.95 72.15 -57.41
N GLN A 263 66.80 71.36 -58.49
CA GLN A 263 67.48 71.61 -59.76
C GLN A 263 67.11 72.95 -60.37
N THR A 264 65.82 73.31 -60.34
CA THR A 264 65.32 74.60 -60.85
C THR A 264 65.85 75.76 -60.02
N ASN A 265 65.92 75.61 -58.70
CA ASN A 265 66.54 76.59 -57.80
C ASN A 265 68.04 76.79 -58.10
N LEU A 266 68.78 75.70 -58.38
CA LEU A 266 70.19 75.77 -58.79
C LEU A 266 70.36 76.43 -60.16
N LEU A 267 69.49 76.12 -61.13
CA LEU A 267 69.49 76.76 -62.45
C LEU A 267 69.18 78.26 -62.35
N ALA A 268 68.19 78.63 -61.55
CA ALA A 268 67.81 80.01 -61.30
C ALA A 268 68.94 80.78 -60.58
N LEU A 269 69.63 80.14 -59.62
CA LEU A 269 70.80 80.72 -58.96
C LEU A 269 71.93 80.98 -59.96
N ASN A 270 72.25 80.01 -60.83
CA ASN A 270 73.26 80.19 -61.87
C ASN A 270 72.88 81.32 -62.85
N ALA A 271 71.60 81.40 -63.24
CA ALA A 271 71.09 82.47 -64.09
C ALA A 271 71.14 83.84 -63.41
N ALA A 272 70.84 83.93 -62.11
CA ALA A 272 70.94 85.16 -61.32
C ALA A 272 72.39 85.65 -61.21
N ILE A 273 73.35 84.72 -61.02
CA ILE A 273 74.79 85.01 -61.00
C ILE A 273 75.23 85.59 -62.36
N GLU A 274 74.84 84.96 -63.48
CA GLU A 274 75.23 85.41 -64.82
C GLU A 274 74.54 86.74 -65.20
N ALA A 275 73.29 86.95 -64.77
CA ALA A 275 72.57 88.21 -64.94
C ALA A 275 73.22 89.36 -64.15
N ALA A 276 73.71 89.11 -62.93
CA ALA A 276 74.49 90.07 -62.16
C ALA A 276 75.84 90.39 -62.83
N ARG A 277 76.47 89.39 -63.48
CA ARG A 277 77.73 89.53 -64.21
C ARG A 277 77.61 90.40 -65.47
N ALA A 278 76.45 90.41 -66.11
CA ALA A 278 76.14 91.23 -67.28
C ALA A 278 75.81 92.71 -66.96
N GLY A 279 75.77 93.11 -65.69
CA GLY A 279 75.54 94.50 -65.27
C GLY A 279 74.16 95.05 -65.67
N GLU A 280 74.10 96.29 -66.16
CA GLU A 280 72.85 96.96 -66.56
C GLU A 280 72.06 96.19 -67.64
N ALA A 281 72.75 95.48 -68.55
CA ALA A 281 72.11 94.69 -69.60
C ALA A 281 71.39 93.43 -69.08
N GLY A 282 71.79 92.91 -67.91
CA GLY A 282 71.24 91.69 -67.30
C GLY A 282 70.09 91.94 -66.33
N ARG A 283 69.73 93.20 -66.06
CA ARG A 283 68.81 93.57 -64.97
C ARG A 283 67.42 92.95 -65.08
N GLY A 284 66.86 92.86 -66.30
CA GLY A 284 65.58 92.19 -66.55
C GLY A 284 65.65 90.67 -66.34
N PHE A 285 66.76 90.03 -66.71
CA PHE A 285 67.00 88.60 -66.48
C PHE A 285 67.21 88.28 -65.01
N ALA A 286 67.86 89.17 -64.24
CA ALA A 286 68.05 88.99 -62.80
C ALA A 286 66.72 88.92 -62.04
N VAL A 287 65.76 89.79 -62.39
CA VAL A 287 64.41 89.77 -61.79
C VAL A 287 63.68 88.46 -62.10
N VAL A 288 63.74 87.98 -63.34
CA VAL A 288 63.14 86.69 -63.72
C VAL A 288 63.81 85.53 -63.00
N ALA A 289 65.14 85.53 -62.88
CA ALA A 289 65.89 84.49 -62.18
C ALA A 289 65.54 84.44 -60.68
N ASP A 290 65.41 85.58 -60.00
CA ASP A 290 64.98 85.62 -58.59
C ASP A 290 63.50 85.20 -58.41
N GLU A 291 62.62 85.51 -59.37
CA GLU A 291 61.23 85.03 -59.35
C GLU A 291 61.17 83.50 -59.53
N VAL A 292 61.96 82.94 -60.45
CA VAL A 292 62.07 81.48 -60.64
C VAL A 292 62.67 80.80 -59.41
N LYS A 293 63.67 81.42 -58.76
CA LYS A 293 64.26 80.94 -57.50
C LYS A 293 63.22 80.90 -56.38
N THR A 294 62.44 81.97 -56.24
CA THR A 294 61.35 82.08 -55.26
C THR A 294 60.27 81.04 -55.52
N LEU A 295 59.86 80.86 -56.78
CA LEU A 295 58.89 79.85 -57.19
C LEU A 295 59.38 78.42 -56.92
N SER A 296 60.66 78.14 -57.18
CA SER A 296 61.28 76.83 -56.93
C SER A 296 61.31 76.51 -55.44
N ASN A 297 61.71 77.46 -54.60
CA ASN A 297 61.68 77.30 -53.14
C ASN A 297 60.25 77.11 -52.61
N ARG A 298 59.27 77.83 -53.17
CA ARG A 298 57.86 77.67 -52.82
C ARG A 298 57.33 76.29 -53.23
N SER A 299 57.71 75.79 -54.39
CA SER A 299 57.37 74.42 -54.85
C SER A 299 57.98 73.35 -53.95
N LYS A 300 59.25 73.49 -53.55
CA LYS A 300 59.91 72.58 -52.60
C LYS A 300 59.21 72.59 -51.24
N ALA A 301 58.91 73.77 -50.70
CA ALA A 301 58.20 73.90 -49.42
C ALA A 301 56.80 73.26 -49.48
N SER A 302 56.04 73.46 -50.57
CA SER A 302 54.75 72.80 -50.79
C SER A 302 54.90 71.29 -50.86
N ALA A 303 55.89 70.76 -51.59
CA ALA A 303 56.14 69.33 -51.68
C ALA A 303 56.44 68.71 -50.30
N VAL A 304 57.27 69.37 -49.48
CA VAL A 304 57.56 68.94 -48.10
C VAL A 304 56.29 68.96 -47.23
N GLN A 305 55.44 69.97 -47.36
CA GLN A 305 54.19 70.04 -46.60
C GLN A 305 53.19 68.93 -47.00
N VAL A 306 53.09 68.62 -48.29
CA VAL A 306 52.27 67.49 -48.78
C VAL A 306 52.86 66.17 -48.27
N GLN A 307 54.18 65.99 -48.32
CA GLN A 307 54.87 64.81 -47.77
C GLN A 307 54.53 64.60 -46.28
N ALA A 308 54.61 65.65 -45.47
CA ALA A 308 54.27 65.56 -44.04
C ALA A 308 52.80 65.16 -43.81
N THR A 309 51.88 65.70 -44.61
CA THR A 309 50.45 65.34 -44.56
C THR A 309 50.23 63.88 -44.95
N LEU A 310 50.95 63.39 -45.96
CA LEU A 310 50.89 61.99 -46.38
C LEU A 310 51.47 61.03 -45.35
N SER A 311 52.58 61.38 -44.69
CA SER A 311 53.13 60.58 -43.59
C SER A 311 52.13 60.43 -42.44
N GLN A 312 51.42 61.50 -42.10
CA GLN A 312 50.33 61.42 -41.09
C GLN A 312 49.19 60.51 -41.56
N LEU A 313 48.84 60.55 -42.84
CA LEU A 313 47.79 59.70 -43.40
C LEU A 313 48.20 58.23 -43.44
N SER A 314 49.45 57.93 -43.79
CA SER A 314 50.03 56.58 -43.75
C SER A 314 49.98 56.00 -42.33
N SER A 315 50.41 56.75 -41.31
CA SER A 315 50.29 56.32 -39.90
C SER A 315 48.83 56.03 -39.49
N ARG A 316 47.86 56.83 -39.98
CA ARG A 316 46.44 56.55 -39.73
C ARG A 316 45.93 55.29 -40.43
N VAL A 317 46.46 54.95 -41.60
CA VAL A 317 46.12 53.71 -42.31
C VAL A 317 46.71 52.50 -41.58
N GLU A 318 47.95 52.59 -41.09
CA GLU A 318 48.57 51.55 -40.26
C GLU A 318 47.74 51.29 -38.98
N ASP A 319 47.36 52.36 -38.26
CA ASP A 319 46.49 52.28 -37.09
C ASP A 319 45.14 51.63 -37.41
N MET A 320 44.55 51.97 -38.56
CA MET A 320 43.29 51.39 -39.04
C MET A 320 43.43 49.89 -39.31
N LEU A 321 44.50 49.46 -40.00
CA LEU A 321 44.79 48.06 -40.29
C LEU A 321 45.02 47.25 -39.00
N ALA A 322 45.78 47.81 -38.05
CA ALA A 322 46.01 47.17 -36.75
C ALA A 322 44.70 46.95 -35.98
N ARG A 323 43.81 47.96 -35.95
CA ARG A 323 42.48 47.86 -35.33
C ARG A 323 41.57 46.88 -36.06
N SER A 324 41.63 46.85 -37.39
CA SER A 324 40.88 45.90 -38.22
C SER A 324 41.28 44.46 -37.91
N GLN A 325 42.58 44.20 -37.75
CA GLN A 325 43.08 42.88 -37.38
C GLN A 325 42.69 42.47 -35.95
N ALA A 326 42.73 43.40 -34.99
CA ALA A 326 42.21 43.15 -33.65
C ALA A 326 40.70 42.83 -33.65
N ALA A 327 39.91 43.55 -34.46
CA ALA A 327 38.49 43.27 -34.63
C ALA A 327 38.24 41.88 -35.23
N ASN A 328 39.09 41.42 -36.16
CA ASN A 328 39.01 40.07 -36.71
C ASN A 328 39.22 38.99 -35.64
N THR A 329 40.23 39.16 -34.79
CA THR A 329 40.52 38.22 -33.70
C THR A 329 39.34 38.13 -32.74
N VAL A 330 38.79 39.28 -32.32
CA VAL A 330 37.60 39.32 -31.44
C VAL A 330 36.40 38.67 -32.11
N ALA A 331 36.15 38.93 -33.40
CA ALA A 331 35.06 38.28 -34.13
C ALA A 331 35.23 36.75 -34.18
N GLY A 332 36.47 36.26 -34.33
CA GLY A 332 36.81 34.84 -34.27
C GLY A 332 36.52 34.21 -32.91
N GLU A 333 36.93 34.86 -31.81
CA GLU A 333 36.65 34.40 -30.44
C GLU A 333 35.15 34.36 -30.14
N VAL A 334 34.41 35.39 -30.56
CA VAL A 334 32.94 35.43 -30.40
C VAL A 334 32.28 34.31 -31.22
N ARG A 335 32.78 34.01 -32.42
CA ARG A 335 32.27 32.91 -33.25
C ARG A 335 32.39 31.56 -32.56
N GLU A 336 33.57 31.27 -32.00
CA GLU A 336 33.80 30.02 -31.27
C GLU A 336 32.84 29.89 -30.08
N SER A 337 32.62 30.98 -29.34
CA SER A 337 31.66 31.03 -28.25
C SER A 337 30.22 30.77 -28.73
N VAL A 338 29.81 31.37 -29.85
CA VAL A 338 28.49 31.16 -30.46
C VAL A 338 28.29 29.72 -30.94
N ASP A 339 29.31 29.10 -31.54
CA ASP A 339 29.29 27.68 -31.91
C ASP A 339 29.14 26.78 -30.66
N GLY A 340 29.83 27.13 -29.57
CA GLY A 340 29.67 26.48 -28.26
C GLY A 340 28.25 26.59 -27.72
N PHE A 341 27.65 27.79 -27.73
CA PHE A 341 26.27 27.99 -27.32
C PHE A 341 25.27 27.19 -28.16
N ARG A 342 25.45 27.15 -29.48
CA ARG A 342 24.58 26.37 -30.37
C ARG A 342 24.59 24.88 -29.98
N ALA A 343 25.76 24.32 -29.70
CA ALA A 343 25.88 22.92 -29.26
C ALA A 343 25.18 22.67 -27.90
N VAL A 344 25.25 23.63 -26.97
CA VAL A 344 24.55 23.54 -25.69
C VAL A 344 23.03 23.56 -25.88
N PHE A 345 22.50 24.45 -26.73
CA PHE A 345 21.06 24.53 -26.97
C PHE A 345 20.51 23.28 -27.70
N VAL A 346 21.25 22.74 -28.67
CA VAL A 346 20.89 21.46 -29.30
C VAL A 346 20.80 20.34 -28.25
N ARG A 347 21.79 20.25 -27.36
CA ARG A 347 21.79 19.26 -26.28
C ARG A 347 20.63 19.48 -25.31
N LEU A 348 20.33 20.72 -24.95
CA LEU A 348 19.21 21.05 -24.06
C LEU A 348 17.86 20.63 -24.66
N ALA A 349 17.66 20.86 -25.97
CA ALA A 349 16.45 20.42 -26.67
C ALA A 349 16.33 18.88 -26.71
N GLN A 350 17.44 18.17 -26.94
CA GLN A 350 17.48 16.71 -26.92
C GLN A 350 17.18 16.14 -25.53
N THR A 351 17.84 16.65 -24.48
CA THR A 351 17.60 16.23 -23.10
C THR A 351 16.16 16.50 -22.69
N SER A 352 15.60 17.66 -23.06
CA SER A 352 14.20 17.99 -22.76
C SER A 352 13.23 17.01 -23.45
N SER A 353 13.51 16.62 -24.69
CA SER A 353 12.75 15.56 -25.37
C SER A 353 12.86 14.20 -24.70
N ALA A 354 14.04 13.85 -24.16
CA ALA A 354 14.23 12.63 -23.39
C ALA A 354 13.46 12.65 -22.06
N VAL A 355 13.44 13.80 -21.36
CA VAL A 355 12.62 13.99 -20.15
C VAL A 355 11.14 13.78 -20.44
N ILE A 356 10.62 14.33 -21.54
CA ILE A 356 9.22 14.11 -21.96
C ILE A 356 8.94 12.61 -22.19
N ALA A 357 9.86 11.89 -22.81
CA ALA A 357 9.72 10.44 -23.03
C ALA A 357 9.69 9.67 -21.69
N HIS A 358 10.56 10.01 -20.74
CA HIS A 358 10.55 9.42 -19.40
C HIS A 358 9.28 9.76 -18.62
N VAL A 359 8.77 10.98 -18.75
CA VAL A 359 7.49 11.39 -18.14
C VAL A 359 6.35 10.52 -18.66
N GLU A 360 6.28 10.28 -19.97
CA GLU A 360 5.27 9.38 -20.55
C GLU A 360 5.41 7.94 -20.03
N HIS A 361 6.64 7.46 -19.83
CA HIS A 361 6.88 6.16 -19.19
C HIS A 361 6.32 6.08 -17.77
N VAL A 362 6.65 7.07 -16.93
CA VAL A 362 6.15 7.13 -15.55
C VAL A 362 4.63 7.24 -15.51
N LYS A 363 4.02 8.05 -16.39
CA LYS A 363 2.56 8.17 -16.48
C LYS A 363 1.89 6.84 -16.83
N ASP A 364 2.43 6.11 -17.79
CA ASP A 364 1.91 4.79 -18.16
C ASP A 364 2.08 3.76 -17.04
N GLN A 365 3.21 3.79 -16.34
CA GLN A 365 3.47 2.93 -15.20
C GLN A 365 2.54 3.23 -14.02
N SER A 366 2.32 4.51 -13.72
CA SER A 366 1.39 4.95 -12.67
C SER A 366 -0.05 4.59 -13.00
N ALA A 367 -0.48 4.77 -14.25
CA ALA A 367 -1.82 4.36 -14.70
C ALA A 367 -2.02 2.84 -14.58
N CYS A 368 -1.06 2.04 -15.04
CA CYS A 368 -1.13 0.58 -14.89
C CYS A 368 -1.12 0.15 -13.42
N SER A 369 -0.31 0.81 -12.57
CA SER A 369 -0.26 0.53 -11.13
C SER A 369 -1.58 0.88 -10.43
N LEU A 370 -2.24 1.97 -10.85
CA LEU A 370 -3.56 2.34 -10.34
C LEU A 370 -4.60 1.25 -10.63
N ILE A 371 -4.60 0.69 -11.85
CA ILE A 371 -5.48 -0.43 -12.22
C ILE A 371 -5.19 -1.69 -11.40
N LYS A 372 -3.92 -1.98 -11.11
CA LYS A 372 -3.56 -3.08 -10.20
C LYS A 372 -4.12 -2.84 -8.80
N THR A 373 -3.96 -1.63 -8.26
CA THR A 373 -4.48 -1.25 -6.95
C THR A 373 -6.00 -1.31 -6.89
N ASP A 374 -6.71 -0.80 -7.91
CA ASP A 374 -8.17 -0.94 -8.05
C ASP A 374 -8.59 -2.42 -8.05
N ASN A 375 -7.85 -3.28 -8.76
CA ASN A 375 -8.13 -4.72 -8.78
C ASN A 375 -7.87 -5.40 -7.43
N VAL A 376 -6.83 -5.02 -6.69
CA VAL A 376 -6.60 -5.52 -5.33
C VAL A 376 -7.73 -5.10 -4.39
N LEU A 377 -8.12 -3.81 -4.41
CA LEU A 377 -9.24 -3.31 -3.61
C LEU A 377 -10.55 -4.04 -3.94
N TYR A 378 -10.84 -4.25 -5.21
CA TYR A 378 -12.01 -5.01 -5.64
C TYR A 378 -12.01 -6.42 -5.04
N LYS A 379 -10.87 -7.12 -5.07
CA LYS A 379 -10.73 -8.46 -4.46
C LYS A 379 -10.92 -8.42 -2.95
N GLN A 380 -10.36 -7.44 -2.24
CA GLN A 380 -10.53 -7.31 -0.79
C GLN A 380 -12.01 -7.11 -0.40
N LEU A 381 -12.73 -6.26 -1.14
CA LEU A 381 -14.17 -6.07 -0.95
C LEU A 381 -14.98 -7.33 -1.32
N GLY A 382 -14.53 -8.11 -2.30
CA GLY A 382 -15.16 -9.38 -2.63
C GLY A 382 -14.96 -10.43 -1.55
N TYR A 383 -13.75 -10.55 -1.00
CA TYR A 383 -13.49 -11.48 0.12
C TYR A 383 -14.21 -11.09 1.40
N HIS A 384 -14.34 -9.78 1.68
CA HIS A 384 -15.16 -9.32 2.78
C HIS A 384 -16.64 -9.70 2.59
N ALA A 385 -17.16 -9.59 1.36
CA ALA A 385 -18.52 -10.03 1.04
C ALA A 385 -18.74 -11.54 1.20
N LEU A 386 -17.76 -12.37 0.84
CA LEU A 386 -17.81 -13.82 1.07
C LEU A 386 -17.91 -14.19 2.56
N GLY A 387 -17.44 -13.31 3.46
CA GLY A 387 -17.55 -13.46 4.91
C GLY A 387 -18.93 -13.17 5.50
N GLY A 388 -19.95 -12.89 4.68
CA GLY A 388 -21.34 -12.69 5.11
C GLY A 388 -21.84 -11.25 5.13
N SER A 389 -21.07 -10.28 4.60
CA SER A 389 -21.44 -8.86 4.54
C SER A 389 -21.65 -8.37 3.09
N ALA A 390 -22.30 -9.18 2.25
CA ALA A 390 -22.37 -9.00 0.79
C ALA A 390 -22.95 -7.64 0.32
N ASN A 391 -23.97 -7.11 1.02
CA ASN A 391 -24.67 -5.90 0.57
C ASN A 391 -23.92 -4.58 0.83
N GLY A 392 -23.02 -4.53 1.81
CA GLY A 392 -22.35 -3.28 2.19
C GLY A 392 -21.33 -2.78 1.15
N ASP A 393 -20.69 -3.72 0.44
CA ASP A 393 -19.55 -3.42 -0.43
C ASP A 393 -19.89 -3.47 -1.93
N HIS A 394 -21.10 -3.87 -2.30
CA HIS A 394 -21.50 -4.05 -3.70
C HIS A 394 -21.36 -2.75 -4.52
N ALA A 395 -21.77 -1.60 -3.96
CA ALA A 395 -21.64 -0.31 -4.63
C ALA A 395 -20.17 0.07 -4.89
N ALA A 396 -19.31 -0.09 -3.89
CA ALA A 396 -17.87 0.21 -4.01
C ALA A 396 -17.17 -0.73 -5.00
N ARG A 397 -17.52 -2.02 -5.01
CA ARG A 397 -17.03 -2.98 -6.02
C ARG A 397 -17.45 -2.59 -7.44
N THR A 398 -18.73 -2.23 -7.62
CA THR A 398 -19.25 -1.81 -8.92
C THR A 398 -18.55 -0.54 -9.42
N GLU A 399 -18.32 0.43 -8.54
CA GLU A 399 -17.56 1.63 -8.88
C GLU A 399 -16.12 1.31 -9.32
N LEU A 400 -15.39 0.50 -8.54
CA LEU A 400 -14.04 0.06 -8.86
C LEU A 400 -13.95 -0.64 -10.21
N ARG A 401 -14.90 -1.55 -10.47
CA ARG A 401 -15.01 -2.25 -11.75
C ARG A 401 -15.25 -1.27 -12.89
N GLN A 402 -16.19 -0.34 -12.73
CA GLN A 402 -16.50 0.67 -13.74
C GLN A 402 -15.27 1.52 -14.06
N ARG A 403 -14.49 1.96 -13.06
CA ARG A 403 -13.26 2.75 -13.29
C ARG A 403 -12.24 1.99 -14.13
N VAL A 404 -12.07 0.69 -13.88
CA VAL A 404 -11.15 -0.16 -14.66
C VAL A 404 -11.67 -0.38 -16.08
N GLU A 405 -12.98 -0.60 -16.25
CA GLU A 405 -13.60 -0.74 -17.56
C GLU A 405 -13.53 0.56 -18.38
N ASP A 406 -13.80 1.71 -17.76
CA ASP A 406 -13.70 3.04 -18.38
C ASP A 406 -12.27 3.34 -18.82
N TRP A 407 -11.29 3.07 -17.95
CA TRP A 407 -9.88 3.18 -18.30
C TRP A 407 -9.55 2.28 -19.49
N ALA A 408 -10.00 1.03 -19.48
CA ALA A 408 -9.69 0.09 -20.54
C ALA A 408 -10.27 0.51 -21.90
N GLN A 409 -11.50 1.02 -21.91
CA GLN A 409 -12.19 1.49 -23.13
C GLN A 409 -11.63 2.80 -23.67
N GLN A 410 -11.13 3.68 -22.79
CA GLN A 410 -10.62 4.99 -23.16
C GLN A 410 -9.09 4.98 -23.25
N GLN A 411 -8.41 5.30 -22.14
CA GLN A 411 -6.97 5.50 -22.12
C GLN A 411 -6.24 4.23 -22.53
N GLY A 412 -6.62 3.07 -21.99
CA GLY A 412 -5.98 1.80 -22.26
C GLY A 412 -5.98 1.46 -23.76
N GLN A 413 -7.15 1.53 -24.41
CA GLN A 413 -7.28 1.29 -25.84
C GLN A 413 -6.49 2.29 -26.68
N GLN A 414 -6.53 3.58 -26.35
CA GLN A 414 -5.79 4.62 -27.09
C GLN A 414 -4.28 4.49 -26.94
N ARG A 415 -3.80 4.08 -25.75
CA ARG A 415 -2.39 4.03 -25.39
C ARG A 415 -1.70 2.72 -25.70
N PHE A 416 -2.44 1.62 -25.64
CA PHE A 416 -1.89 0.26 -25.68
C PHE A 416 -2.58 -0.65 -26.70
N GLY A 417 -3.62 -0.17 -27.41
CA GLY A 417 -4.47 -0.99 -28.29
C GLY A 417 -3.75 -1.84 -29.34
N ASP A 418 -2.62 -1.34 -29.84
CA ASP A 418 -1.82 -1.99 -30.89
C ASP A 418 -0.83 -3.04 -30.34
N LEU A 419 -0.66 -3.10 -29.01
CA LEU A 419 0.33 -3.97 -28.37
C LEU A 419 -0.17 -5.41 -28.22
N GLY A 420 0.74 -6.36 -28.36
CA GLY A 420 0.40 -7.78 -28.27
C GLY A 420 -0.15 -8.17 -26.90
N ALA A 421 0.37 -7.59 -25.82
CA ALA A 421 -0.09 -7.87 -24.47
C ALA A 421 -1.50 -7.31 -24.16
N TRP A 422 -1.98 -6.30 -24.90
CA TRP A 422 -3.27 -5.63 -24.66
C TRP A 422 -4.46 -6.58 -24.75
N LYS A 423 -4.46 -7.47 -25.75
CA LYS A 423 -5.54 -8.44 -25.98
C LYS A 423 -5.80 -9.33 -24.77
N GLY A 424 -4.77 -9.60 -23.97
CA GLY A 424 -4.90 -10.42 -22.77
C GLY A 424 -5.40 -9.66 -21.54
N VAL A 425 -5.10 -8.37 -21.42
CA VAL A 425 -5.38 -7.59 -20.20
C VAL A 425 -6.87 -7.50 -19.91
N SER A 426 -7.66 -7.07 -20.89
CA SER A 426 -9.11 -6.90 -20.72
C SER A 426 -9.79 -8.23 -20.39
N ALA A 427 -9.37 -9.33 -21.03
CA ALA A 427 -9.89 -10.66 -20.78
C ALA A 427 -9.57 -11.15 -19.36
N GLN A 428 -8.33 -10.97 -18.87
CA GLN A 428 -7.93 -11.41 -17.52
C GLN A 428 -8.58 -10.56 -16.42
N LEU A 429 -8.75 -9.25 -16.63
CA LEU A 429 -9.48 -8.38 -15.71
C LEU A 429 -10.96 -8.80 -15.61
N ALA A 430 -11.63 -9.01 -16.75
CA ALA A 430 -13.02 -9.47 -16.77
C ALA A 430 -13.20 -10.83 -16.10
N GLN A 431 -12.27 -11.78 -16.33
CA GLN A 431 -12.28 -13.08 -15.66
C GLN A 431 -12.15 -12.95 -14.14
N THR A 432 -11.31 -12.04 -13.65
CA THR A 432 -11.17 -11.79 -12.20
C THR A 432 -12.51 -11.41 -11.58
N TYR A 433 -13.21 -10.44 -12.18
CA TYR A 433 -14.50 -9.96 -11.69
C TYR A 433 -15.59 -11.03 -11.79
N GLN A 434 -15.67 -11.71 -12.93
CA GLN A 434 -16.68 -12.76 -13.15
C GLN A 434 -16.54 -13.91 -12.15
N ARG A 435 -15.32 -14.37 -11.87
CA ARG A 435 -15.07 -15.49 -10.95
C ARG A 435 -15.38 -15.12 -9.50
N LEU A 436 -15.07 -13.88 -9.10
CA LEU A 436 -15.34 -13.42 -7.74
C LEU A 436 -16.84 -13.18 -7.51
N GLU A 437 -17.55 -12.55 -8.46
CA GLU A 437 -19.01 -12.38 -8.35
C GLU A 437 -19.74 -13.73 -8.38
N ALA A 438 -19.24 -14.73 -9.15
CA ALA A 438 -19.78 -16.09 -9.09
C ALA A 438 -19.62 -16.71 -7.69
N ALA A 439 -18.48 -16.51 -7.02
CA ALA A 439 -18.28 -16.97 -5.65
C ALA A 439 -19.25 -16.29 -4.67
N ILE A 440 -19.46 -14.98 -4.83
CA ILE A 440 -20.38 -14.21 -3.98
C ILE A 440 -21.82 -14.68 -4.18
N ALA A 441 -22.25 -14.91 -5.42
CA ALA A 441 -23.58 -15.42 -5.74
C ALA A 441 -23.85 -16.80 -5.11
N LEU A 442 -22.84 -17.69 -5.02
CA LEU A 442 -22.96 -18.98 -4.33
C LEU A 442 -23.24 -18.79 -2.82
N VAL A 443 -22.54 -17.85 -2.17
CA VAL A 443 -22.78 -17.52 -0.75
C VAL A 443 -24.18 -16.94 -0.56
N GLU A 444 -24.61 -16.03 -1.45
CA GLU A 444 -25.96 -15.44 -1.41
C GLU A 444 -27.08 -16.47 -1.64
N ALA A 445 -26.81 -17.50 -2.44
CA ALA A 445 -27.71 -18.63 -2.64
C ALA A 445 -27.76 -19.61 -1.44
N GLY A 446 -26.97 -19.37 -0.39
CA GLY A 446 -26.88 -20.22 0.79
C GLY A 446 -26.00 -21.46 0.60
N GLU A 447 -25.29 -21.57 -0.53
CA GLU A 447 -24.31 -22.63 -0.74
C GLU A 447 -23.02 -22.30 0.02
N THR A 448 -22.77 -23.04 1.08
CA THR A 448 -21.58 -22.90 1.95
C THR A 448 -20.51 -23.95 1.63
N GLY A 449 -20.59 -24.59 0.46
CA GLY A 449 -19.61 -25.57 0.01
C GLY A 449 -18.22 -24.95 -0.10
N ALA A 450 -17.33 -25.28 0.85
CA ALA A 450 -16.00 -24.69 0.95
C ALA A 450 -15.17 -24.88 -0.34
N ASP A 451 -15.28 -26.05 -0.98
CA ASP A 451 -14.49 -26.39 -2.16
C ASP A 451 -14.83 -25.52 -3.38
N ALA A 452 -16.12 -25.29 -3.64
CA ALA A 452 -16.56 -24.49 -4.78
C ALA A 452 -16.18 -23.01 -4.62
N LEU A 453 -16.35 -22.47 -3.40
CA LEU A 453 -15.96 -21.10 -3.06
C LEU A 453 -14.45 -20.89 -3.16
N LEU A 454 -13.66 -21.82 -2.61
CA LEU A 454 -12.20 -21.77 -2.67
C LEU A 454 -11.68 -21.90 -4.12
N ALA A 455 -12.30 -22.76 -4.93
CA ALA A 455 -11.93 -22.91 -6.34
C ALA A 455 -12.17 -21.61 -7.13
N ALA A 456 -13.35 -20.99 -6.97
CA ALA A 456 -13.69 -19.73 -7.63
C ALA A 456 -12.77 -18.57 -7.18
N ALA A 457 -12.51 -18.44 -5.87
CA ALA A 457 -11.59 -17.44 -5.34
C ALA A 457 -10.14 -17.64 -5.84
N SER A 458 -9.68 -18.89 -5.94
CA SER A 458 -8.35 -19.22 -6.46
C SER A 458 -8.21 -18.96 -7.96
N GLU A 459 -9.27 -19.14 -8.73
CA GLU A 459 -9.32 -18.76 -10.15
C GLU A 459 -9.26 -17.24 -10.33
N ALA A 460 -10.01 -16.48 -9.51
CA ALA A 460 -9.95 -15.03 -9.52
C ALA A 460 -8.52 -14.52 -9.20
N GLU A 461 -7.83 -15.13 -8.24
CA GLU A 461 -6.43 -14.79 -7.93
C GLU A 461 -5.46 -15.06 -9.07
N ARG A 462 -5.64 -16.20 -9.77
CA ARG A 462 -4.81 -16.52 -10.93
C ARG A 462 -5.02 -15.54 -12.08
N ALA A 463 -6.27 -15.20 -12.38
CA ALA A 463 -6.61 -14.21 -13.41
C ALA A 463 -6.06 -12.81 -13.07
N SER A 464 -6.17 -12.41 -11.80
CA SER A 464 -5.62 -11.14 -11.28
C SER A 464 -4.09 -11.07 -11.43
N ARG A 465 -3.35 -12.12 -11.05
CA ARG A 465 -1.89 -12.15 -11.26
C ARG A 465 -1.50 -12.14 -12.74
N ALA A 466 -2.25 -12.84 -13.58
CA ALA A 466 -2.02 -12.82 -15.02
C ALA A 466 -2.24 -11.41 -15.61
N SER A 467 -3.28 -10.69 -15.18
CA SER A 467 -3.50 -9.31 -15.62
C SER A 467 -2.37 -8.38 -15.17
N PHE A 468 -1.81 -8.58 -13.97
CA PHE A 468 -0.71 -7.75 -13.47
C PHE A 468 0.56 -7.92 -14.31
N GLY A 469 0.92 -9.16 -14.64
CA GLY A 469 2.06 -9.44 -15.51
C GLY A 469 1.87 -8.89 -16.92
N LEU A 470 0.64 -8.91 -17.44
CA LEU A 470 0.34 -8.31 -18.75
C LEU A 470 0.38 -6.77 -18.71
N LEU A 471 -0.09 -6.14 -17.63
CA LEU A 471 0.03 -4.68 -17.42
C LEU A 471 1.51 -4.25 -17.36
N ASP A 472 2.37 -5.02 -16.67
CA ASP A 472 3.82 -4.76 -16.68
C ASP A 472 4.41 -4.90 -18.09
N LYS A 473 3.97 -5.94 -18.81
CA LYS A 473 4.41 -6.17 -20.18
C LYS A 473 4.01 -5.02 -21.11
N LEU A 474 2.80 -4.46 -20.97
CA LEU A 474 2.35 -3.30 -21.75
C LEU A 474 3.27 -2.09 -21.61
N VAL A 475 3.62 -1.75 -20.37
CA VAL A 475 4.53 -0.63 -20.09
C VAL A 475 5.91 -0.91 -20.70
N SER A 476 6.43 -2.14 -20.56
CA SER A 476 7.72 -2.52 -21.12
C SER A 476 7.74 -2.54 -22.65
N GLU A 477 6.69 -3.04 -23.31
CA GLU A 477 6.57 -3.12 -24.77
C GLU A 477 6.52 -1.72 -25.38
N ARG A 478 5.75 -0.81 -24.77
CA ARG A 478 5.61 0.57 -25.25
C ARG A 478 6.89 1.40 -25.10
N HIS A 479 7.60 1.20 -24.00
CA HIS A 479 8.78 2.01 -23.62
C HIS A 479 10.11 1.28 -23.80
N ALA A 480 10.15 0.20 -24.58
CA ALA A 480 11.34 -0.61 -24.82
C ALA A 480 12.54 0.22 -25.31
N GLY A 481 12.30 1.26 -26.13
CA GLY A 481 13.33 2.17 -26.61
C GLY A 481 13.96 3.07 -25.53
N ILE A 482 13.24 3.32 -24.42
CA ILE A 482 13.72 4.14 -23.30
C ILE A 482 14.51 3.27 -22.30
N LEU A 483 14.07 2.03 -22.09
CA LEU A 483 14.66 1.08 -21.14
C LEU A 483 15.89 0.32 -21.69
N GLY A 484 16.05 0.27 -23.02
CA GLY A 484 17.07 -0.53 -23.69
C GLY A 484 18.45 0.12 -23.89
N GLY A 485 18.65 1.38 -23.50
CA GLY A 485 19.96 2.05 -23.66
C GLY A 485 20.48 2.19 -25.09
N GLY A 486 19.61 2.05 -26.10
CA GLY A 486 19.93 2.22 -27.52
C GLY A 486 19.41 3.57 -28.02
N GLU A 487 20.15 4.18 -28.95
CA GLU A 487 19.89 5.49 -29.57
C GLU A 487 18.40 5.81 -29.82
N PRO A 488 18.00 7.09 -29.73
CA PRO A 488 16.64 7.50 -30.02
C PRO A 488 16.29 7.12 -31.46
N VAL A 489 15.39 6.15 -31.62
CA VAL A 489 14.75 5.88 -32.92
C VAL A 489 14.06 7.16 -33.34
N ALA A 490 14.58 7.78 -34.39
CA ALA A 490 14.02 8.97 -35.01
C ALA A 490 12.50 8.82 -35.15
N ALA A 491 11.76 9.78 -34.58
CA ALA A 491 10.32 9.91 -34.75
C ALA A 491 10.01 10.12 -36.25
N GLY A 492 9.82 9.01 -36.95
CA GLY A 492 9.47 8.96 -38.36
C GLY A 492 7.96 8.79 -38.54
N ARG A 493 7.33 9.87 -39.03
CA ARG A 493 6.11 9.89 -39.86
C ARG A 493 4.78 9.57 -39.18
N HIS A 494 4.17 10.59 -38.58
CA HIS A 494 2.70 10.74 -38.60
C HIS A 494 2.29 12.22 -38.61
N ALA A 495 2.61 12.92 -39.71
CA ALA A 495 2.01 14.23 -40.02
C ALA A 495 2.16 14.53 -41.53
N ALA A 496 1.41 13.79 -42.34
CA ALA A 496 1.11 14.18 -43.73
C ALA A 496 -0.18 13.49 -44.18
N ARG A 497 -1.32 14.01 -43.72
CA ARG A 497 -2.61 13.90 -44.40
C ARG A 497 -3.39 15.19 -44.18
N VAL A 498 -3.06 16.17 -45.02
CA VAL A 498 -3.93 17.28 -45.39
C VAL A 498 -4.12 17.18 -46.91
N SER A 499 -5.35 17.45 -47.35
CA SER A 499 -5.82 17.68 -48.72
C SER A 499 -5.80 16.50 -49.71
N GLY A 500 -6.99 15.93 -49.87
CA GLY A 500 -7.50 15.25 -51.06
C GLY A 500 -9.01 15.35 -51.04
#